data_AF-A0A3D5RUQ1-F1
#
_entry.id   AF-A0A3D5RUQ1-F1
#
_cell.length_a   1.000
_cell.length_b   1.000
_cell.length_c   1.000
_cell.angle_alpha   90.00
_cell.angle_beta   90.00
_cell.angle_gamma   90.00
#
_symmetry.space_group_name_H-M   'P 1'
#
loop_
_entity.id
_entity.type
_entity.pdbx_description
1 polymer ?
#
loop_
_entity_poly.entity_id
_entity_poly.type
_entity_poly.pdbx_seq_one_letter_code
_entity_poly.pdbx_strand_id
1 'polypeptide(L)'
;MTSNQFLERLKKETKEAGVQLRLYDRHIVNKSDSNTVPCTGYFCAGNPPTMAVCTASEAWLGVAVHEYHHMQQWLEKHETFELEGDDEIDQWICGKVDYRSAELNKYFENVIRCEEDCERRSLRYIKKHALPISPELYAQEANSYLFFLHAVKCCRLWYPPDMPPYICPTVRKAMPKHLRHDHTKPYKLDLFVDFLRDNHMGYKKHKKKK
;
A
#
# COMPACT_ATOMS: atom_id res chain seq x y z
N MET A 1 -5.00 22.65 -5.56
CA MET A 1 -6.19 21.87 -5.95
C MET A 1 -6.85 21.42 -4.66
N THR A 2 -8.15 21.64 -4.49
CA THR A 2 -8.88 21.19 -3.30
C THR A 2 -9.22 19.71 -3.37
N SER A 3 -9.55 19.09 -2.24
CA SER A 3 -9.98 17.68 -2.20
C SER A 3 -11.23 17.44 -3.07
N ASN A 4 -12.17 18.40 -3.10
CA ASN A 4 -13.34 18.32 -3.97
C ASN A 4 -12.97 18.41 -5.45
N GLN A 5 -12.04 19.29 -5.83
CA GLN A 5 -11.57 19.37 -7.21
C GLN A 5 -10.88 18.08 -7.67
N PHE A 6 -10.09 17.46 -6.78
CA PHE A 6 -9.50 16.15 -7.04
C PHE A 6 -10.59 15.06 -7.17
N LEU A 7 -11.59 15.06 -6.29
CA LEU A 7 -12.68 14.08 -6.32
C LEU A 7 -13.50 14.17 -7.62
N GLU A 8 -13.81 15.37 -8.10
CA GLU A 8 -14.52 15.56 -9.37
C GLU A 8 -13.69 15.10 -10.56
N ARG A 9 -12.38 15.35 -10.53
CA ARG A 9 -11.45 14.79 -11.52
C ARG A 9 -11.45 13.27 -11.48
N LEU A 10 -11.33 12.69 -10.28
CA LEU A 10 -11.30 11.24 -10.08
C LEU A 10 -12.55 10.59 -10.67
N LYS A 11 -13.75 11.09 -10.32
CA LYS A 11 -15.04 10.61 -10.88
C LYS A 11 -15.07 10.67 -12.41
N LYS A 12 -14.57 11.76 -12.99
CA LYS A 12 -14.52 11.94 -14.44
C LYS A 12 -13.59 10.92 -15.08
N GLU A 13 -12.34 10.84 -14.61
CA GLU A 13 -11.32 10.00 -15.22
C GLU A 13 -11.60 8.49 -15.03
N THR A 14 -12.14 8.08 -13.88
CA THR A 14 -12.59 6.68 -13.70
C THR A 14 -13.72 6.34 -14.66
N LYS A 15 -14.67 7.25 -14.88
CA LYS A 15 -15.77 7.05 -15.83
C LYS A 15 -15.26 6.93 -17.27
N GLU A 16 -14.35 7.82 -17.67
CA GLU A 16 -13.74 7.80 -19.01
C GLU A 16 -12.92 6.52 -19.24
N ALA A 17 -12.26 6.01 -18.19
CA ALA A 17 -11.49 4.77 -18.21
C ALA A 17 -12.33 3.48 -18.08
N GLY A 18 -13.64 3.58 -17.88
CA GLY A 18 -14.50 2.41 -17.63
C GLY A 18 -14.26 1.73 -16.28
N VAL A 19 -13.64 2.44 -15.32
CA VAL A 19 -13.35 1.96 -13.96
C VAL A 19 -14.53 2.26 -13.03
N GLN A 20 -14.98 1.25 -12.29
CA GLN A 20 -15.98 1.42 -11.24
C GLN A 20 -15.37 2.13 -10.04
N LEU A 21 -15.75 3.39 -9.82
CA LEU A 21 -15.40 4.13 -8.61
C LEU A 21 -16.39 3.82 -7.48
N ARG A 22 -15.88 3.35 -6.34
CA ARG A 22 -16.65 3.06 -5.13
C ARG A 22 -16.15 3.90 -3.97
N LEU A 23 -16.94 4.87 -3.55
CA LEU A 23 -16.65 5.71 -2.40
C LEU A 23 -17.50 5.24 -1.23
N TYR A 24 -16.84 4.86 -0.14
CA TYR A 24 -17.53 4.32 1.03
C TYR A 24 -17.38 5.24 2.23
N ASP A 25 -18.52 5.63 2.83
CA ASP A 25 -18.55 6.39 4.07
C ASP A 25 -18.34 5.48 5.29
N ARG A 26 -17.13 4.92 5.38
CA ARG A 26 -16.63 4.07 6.47
C ARG A 26 -15.11 4.13 6.51
N HIS A 27 -14.49 3.56 7.53
CA HIS A 27 -13.03 3.61 7.70
C HIS A 27 -12.29 2.48 6.99
N ILE A 28 -12.91 1.33 6.76
CA ILE A 28 -12.27 0.14 6.17
C ILE A 28 -13.19 -0.58 5.18
N VAL A 29 -12.58 -1.26 4.20
CA VAL A 29 -13.19 -2.13 3.19
C VAL A 29 -12.36 -3.41 3.04
N ASN A 30 -12.98 -4.47 2.51
CA ASN A 30 -12.27 -5.68 2.11
C ASN A 30 -12.17 -5.70 0.57
N LYS A 31 -11.00 -6.05 0.02
CA LYS A 31 -10.74 -6.14 -1.44
C LYS A 31 -11.61 -7.22 -2.11
N SER A 32 -11.98 -8.27 -1.38
CA SER A 32 -12.92 -9.32 -1.81
C SER A 32 -13.53 -10.03 -0.59
N ASP A 33 -14.57 -10.85 -0.81
CA ASP A 33 -15.16 -11.69 0.23
C ASP A 33 -14.16 -12.73 0.80
N SER A 34 -13.10 -13.05 0.04
CA SER A 34 -12.02 -13.97 0.42
C SER A 34 -10.81 -13.26 1.05
N ASN A 35 -10.71 -11.93 0.92
CA ASN A 35 -9.60 -11.17 1.47
C ASN A 35 -9.95 -10.67 2.88
N THR A 36 -9.20 -11.15 3.87
CA THR A 36 -9.48 -10.92 5.30
C THR A 36 -8.71 -9.75 5.88
N VAL A 37 -7.85 -9.09 5.08
CA VAL A 37 -7.10 -7.92 5.51
C VAL A 37 -7.90 -6.65 5.13
N PRO A 38 -8.45 -5.93 6.12
CA PRO A 38 -9.14 -4.68 5.84
C PRO A 38 -8.15 -3.63 5.33
N CYS A 39 -8.55 -2.86 4.32
CA CYS A 39 -7.81 -1.72 3.79
C CYS A 39 -8.67 -0.46 3.75
N THR A 40 -8.03 0.70 3.56
CA THR A 40 -8.71 2.00 3.40
C THR A 40 -9.05 2.33 1.95
N GLY A 41 -8.57 1.52 1.01
CA GLY A 41 -8.80 1.65 -0.42
C GLY A 41 -8.11 0.52 -1.20
N TYR A 42 -8.47 0.36 -2.46
CA TYR A 42 -7.78 -0.53 -3.40
C TYR A 42 -8.13 -0.16 -4.84
N PHE A 43 -7.19 -0.38 -5.74
CA PHE A 43 -7.42 -0.54 -7.16
C PHE A 43 -7.29 -2.01 -7.56
N CYS A 44 -8.20 -2.50 -8.41
CA CYS A 44 -8.18 -3.87 -8.91
C CYS A 44 -8.51 -3.87 -10.40
N ALA A 45 -7.59 -4.39 -11.21
CA ALA A 45 -7.72 -4.53 -12.67
C ALA A 45 -8.67 -5.67 -13.11
N GLY A 46 -9.56 -6.14 -12.23
CA GLY A 46 -10.52 -7.20 -12.50
C GLY A 46 -11.56 -6.83 -13.56
N ASN A 47 -12.60 -7.67 -13.71
CA ASN A 47 -13.70 -7.40 -14.65
C ASN A 47 -15.04 -7.29 -13.89
N PRO A 48 -15.61 -6.09 -13.71
CA PRO A 48 -15.08 -4.79 -14.17
C PRO A 48 -13.96 -4.24 -13.26
N PRO A 49 -13.04 -3.42 -13.81
CA PRO A 49 -11.97 -2.83 -13.02
C PRO A 49 -12.58 -1.87 -11.99
N THR A 50 -12.08 -1.92 -10.76
CA THR A 50 -12.70 -1.25 -9.63
C THR A 50 -11.65 -0.48 -8.83
N MET A 51 -11.98 0.77 -8.51
CA MET A 51 -11.25 1.60 -7.54
C MET A 51 -12.16 1.89 -6.36
N ALA A 52 -11.75 1.51 -5.16
CA ALA A 52 -12.49 1.74 -3.92
C ALA A 52 -11.71 2.62 -2.95
N VAL A 53 -12.39 3.54 -2.26
CA VAL A 53 -11.80 4.40 -1.22
C VAL A 53 -12.78 4.61 -0.06
N CYS A 54 -12.28 4.49 1.16
CA CYS A 54 -12.96 4.83 2.41
C CYS A 54 -12.85 6.32 2.71
N THR A 55 -13.94 7.09 2.53
CA THR A 55 -13.93 8.56 2.65
C THR A 55 -14.04 9.07 4.09
N ALA A 56 -14.43 8.22 5.05
CA ALA A 56 -14.47 8.59 6.47
C ALA A 56 -13.08 8.52 7.14
N SER A 57 -12.08 7.93 6.48
CA SER A 57 -10.69 7.92 6.96
C SER A 57 -10.05 9.29 6.82
N GLU A 58 -9.34 9.79 7.83
CA GLU A 58 -8.58 11.05 7.71
C GLU A 58 -7.52 11.00 6.59
N ALA A 59 -7.03 9.81 6.27
CA ALA A 59 -6.06 9.57 5.21
C ALA A 59 -6.69 9.40 3.82
N TRP A 60 -8.03 9.52 3.67
CA TRP A 60 -8.75 9.16 2.45
C TRP A 60 -8.18 9.81 1.19
N LEU A 61 -7.73 11.06 1.29
CA LEU A 61 -7.23 11.79 0.13
C LEU A 61 -5.89 11.22 -0.34
N GLY A 62 -5.00 10.87 0.59
CA GLY A 62 -3.73 10.20 0.27
C GLY A 62 -3.97 8.84 -0.37
N VAL A 63 -4.88 8.07 0.20
CA VAL A 63 -5.31 6.77 -0.35
C VAL A 63 -5.90 6.94 -1.76
N ALA A 64 -6.81 7.89 -1.96
CA ALA A 64 -7.41 8.12 -3.27
C ALA A 64 -6.37 8.53 -4.33
N VAL A 65 -5.35 9.30 -3.95
CA VAL A 65 -4.24 9.64 -4.87
C VAL A 65 -3.38 8.42 -5.16
N HIS A 66 -3.08 7.59 -4.18
CA HIS A 66 -2.34 6.33 -4.35
C HIS A 66 -3.08 5.39 -5.33
N GLU A 67 -4.33 5.06 -5.04
CA GLU A 67 -5.13 4.15 -5.88
C GLU A 67 -5.38 4.71 -7.29
N TYR A 68 -5.45 6.04 -7.42
CA TYR A 68 -5.53 6.69 -8.73
C TYR A 68 -4.27 6.43 -9.57
N HIS A 69 -3.08 6.39 -8.95
CA HIS A 69 -1.85 6.11 -9.69
C HIS A 69 -1.68 4.63 -10.00
N HIS A 70 -2.20 3.70 -9.19
CA HIS A 70 -2.36 2.30 -9.59
C HIS A 70 -3.27 2.16 -10.82
N MET A 71 -4.40 2.88 -10.86
CA MET A 71 -5.26 2.95 -12.04
C MET A 71 -4.50 3.49 -13.27
N GLN A 72 -3.68 4.53 -13.10
CA GLN A 72 -2.88 5.06 -14.21
C GLN A 72 -1.83 4.07 -14.71
N GLN A 73 -1.12 3.39 -13.80
CA GLN A 73 -0.16 2.35 -14.17
C GLN A 73 -0.84 1.24 -15.00
N TRP A 74 -2.04 0.81 -14.60
CA TRP A 74 -2.84 -0.15 -15.36
C TRP A 74 -3.25 0.38 -16.75
N LEU A 75 -3.79 1.60 -16.83
CA LEU A 75 -4.19 2.20 -18.12
C LEU A 75 -3.01 2.36 -19.08
N GLU A 76 -1.83 2.67 -18.55
CA GLU A 76 -0.59 2.83 -19.30
C GLU A 76 0.07 1.48 -19.67
N LYS A 77 -0.41 0.35 -19.11
CA LYS A 77 0.27 -0.94 -19.14
C LYS A 77 1.72 -0.83 -18.68
N HIS A 78 1.92 -0.09 -17.59
CA HIS A 78 3.24 0.18 -17.07
C HIS A 78 3.91 -1.13 -16.66
N GLU A 79 5.18 -1.31 -17.03
CA GLU A 79 5.89 -2.58 -16.89
C GLU A 79 5.88 -3.14 -15.47
N THR A 80 5.87 -2.26 -14.45
CA THR A 80 5.87 -2.67 -13.04
C THR A 80 4.51 -3.17 -12.55
N PHE A 81 3.42 -2.76 -13.18
CA PHE A 81 2.06 -3.16 -12.78
C PHE A 81 1.71 -4.58 -13.24
N GLU A 82 2.29 -5.01 -14.36
CA GLU A 82 2.08 -6.32 -14.94
C GLU A 82 2.96 -7.42 -14.30
N LEU A 83 3.78 -7.05 -13.30
CA LEU A 83 4.66 -8.00 -12.62
C LEU A 83 3.91 -8.82 -11.57
N GLU A 84 4.18 -10.11 -11.54
CA GLU A 84 3.78 -11.03 -10.47
C GLU A 84 4.44 -10.65 -9.13
N GLY A 85 3.74 -10.92 -8.02
CA GLY A 85 4.30 -10.81 -6.68
C GLY A 85 3.28 -10.62 -5.55
N ASP A 86 2.21 -9.83 -5.75
CA ASP A 86 1.23 -9.54 -4.68
C ASP A 86 0.57 -10.83 -4.17
N ASP A 87 -0.04 -11.59 -5.08
CA ASP A 87 -0.72 -12.85 -4.76
C ASP A 87 0.27 -13.93 -4.28
N GLU A 88 1.48 -13.99 -4.83
CA GLU A 88 2.52 -14.95 -4.43
C GLU A 88 3.04 -14.67 -3.02
N ILE A 89 3.26 -13.41 -2.67
CA ILE A 89 3.67 -13.00 -1.31
C ILE A 89 2.56 -13.35 -0.33
N ASP A 90 1.29 -13.08 -0.66
CA ASP A 90 0.14 -13.43 0.18
C ASP A 90 0.03 -14.95 0.42
N GLN A 91 0.15 -15.75 -0.65
CA GLN A 91 0.16 -17.21 -0.57
C GLN A 91 1.31 -17.72 0.31
N TRP A 92 2.50 -17.12 0.18
CA TRP A 92 3.65 -17.43 0.99
C TRP A 92 3.43 -17.07 2.46
N ILE A 93 2.99 -15.86 2.79
CA ILE A 93 2.73 -15.43 4.18
C ILE A 93 1.69 -16.33 4.85
N CYS A 94 0.65 -16.73 4.11
CA CYS A 94 -0.41 -17.60 4.61
C CYS A 94 0.00 -19.08 4.76
N GLY A 95 1.21 -19.46 4.34
CA GLY A 95 1.67 -20.85 4.39
C GLY A 95 1.00 -21.76 3.37
N LYS A 96 0.39 -21.20 2.31
CA LYS A 96 -0.25 -21.98 1.23
C LYS A 96 0.77 -22.54 0.25
N VAL A 97 1.83 -21.77 -0.03
CA VAL A 97 2.90 -22.14 -0.96
C VAL A 97 4.26 -21.76 -0.34
N ASP A 98 5.25 -22.64 -0.50
CA ASP A 98 6.64 -22.35 -0.18
C ASP A 98 7.44 -22.19 -1.48
N TYR A 99 7.85 -20.97 -1.77
CA TYR A 99 8.66 -20.64 -2.95
C TYR A 99 10.16 -20.78 -2.67
N ARG A 100 10.97 -20.95 -3.71
CA ARG A 100 12.42 -20.88 -3.59
C ARG A 100 12.84 -19.44 -3.27
N SER A 101 13.97 -19.28 -2.57
CA SER A 101 14.45 -17.95 -2.18
C SER A 101 14.65 -17.00 -3.37
N ALA A 102 15.03 -17.51 -4.54
CA ALA A 102 15.18 -16.71 -5.76
C ALA A 102 13.84 -16.18 -6.28
N GLU A 103 12.79 -17.01 -6.28
CA GLU A 103 11.43 -16.62 -6.68
C GLU A 103 10.88 -15.59 -5.70
N LEU A 104 11.02 -15.84 -4.39
CA LEU A 104 10.56 -14.92 -3.37
C LEU A 104 11.26 -13.56 -3.45
N ASN A 105 12.58 -13.53 -3.68
CA ASN A 105 13.31 -12.28 -3.90
C ASN A 105 12.76 -11.51 -5.11
N LYS A 106 12.47 -12.20 -6.21
CA LYS A 106 11.86 -11.61 -7.41
C LYS A 106 10.49 -11.01 -7.10
N TYR A 107 9.60 -11.75 -6.43
CA TYR A 107 8.26 -11.27 -6.09
C TYR A 107 8.28 -10.02 -5.21
N PHE A 108 9.09 -10.02 -4.15
CA PHE A 108 9.24 -8.83 -3.30
C PHE A 108 9.82 -7.64 -4.06
N GLU A 109 10.82 -7.86 -4.92
CA GLU A 109 11.39 -6.78 -5.73
C GLU A 109 10.37 -6.21 -6.72
N ASN A 110 9.57 -7.07 -7.36
CA ASN A 110 8.50 -6.66 -8.27
C ASN A 110 7.46 -5.77 -7.57
N VAL A 111 6.94 -6.22 -6.42
CA VAL A 111 5.96 -5.44 -5.64
C VAL A 111 6.56 -4.11 -5.19
N ILE A 112 7.80 -4.12 -4.66
CA ILE A 112 8.49 -2.89 -4.25
C ILE A 112 8.62 -1.92 -5.42
N ARG A 113 8.97 -2.38 -6.62
CA ARG A 113 9.09 -1.52 -7.81
C ARG A 113 7.74 -0.96 -8.26
N CYS A 114 6.68 -1.76 -8.22
CA CYS A 114 5.32 -1.31 -8.54
C CYS A 114 4.86 -0.20 -7.59
N GLU A 115 4.96 -0.46 -6.29
CA GLU A 115 4.59 0.49 -5.24
C GLU A 115 5.48 1.74 -5.27
N GLU A 116 6.79 1.60 -5.48
CA GLU A 116 7.70 2.73 -5.55
C GLU A 116 7.36 3.69 -6.69
N ASP A 117 7.03 3.16 -7.88
CA ASP A 117 6.58 4.00 -9.00
C ASP A 117 5.25 4.70 -8.66
N CYS A 118 4.27 3.97 -8.13
CA CYS A 118 2.99 4.52 -7.69
C CYS A 118 3.19 5.67 -6.69
N GLU A 119 4.01 5.45 -5.66
CA GLU A 119 4.28 6.41 -4.60
C GLU A 119 5.04 7.64 -5.12
N ARG A 120 5.98 7.46 -6.05
CA ARG A 120 6.69 8.57 -6.69
C ARG A 120 5.75 9.39 -7.58
N ARG A 121 4.82 8.77 -8.31
CA ARG A 121 3.79 9.49 -9.10
C ARG A 121 2.86 10.27 -8.19
N SER A 122 2.36 9.64 -7.13
CA SER A 122 1.52 10.24 -6.10
C SER A 122 2.18 11.45 -5.44
N LEU A 123 3.42 11.33 -4.99
CA LEU A 123 4.15 12.44 -4.39
C LEU A 123 4.38 13.60 -5.37
N ARG A 124 4.68 13.30 -6.64
CA ARG A 124 4.79 14.33 -7.69
C ARG A 124 3.45 15.03 -7.91
N TYR A 125 2.35 14.28 -7.94
CA TYR A 125 1.01 14.81 -8.12
C TYR A 125 0.60 15.72 -6.97
N ILE A 126 0.79 15.27 -5.72
CA ILE A 126 0.52 16.05 -4.50
C ILE A 126 1.24 17.39 -4.55
N LYS A 127 2.54 17.41 -4.90
CA LYS A 127 3.34 18.62 -5.01
C LYS A 127 2.88 19.52 -6.15
N LYS A 128 2.71 18.95 -7.35
CA LYS A 128 2.32 19.69 -8.57
C LYS A 128 0.98 20.39 -8.41
N HIS A 129 0.03 19.73 -7.75
CA HIS A 129 -1.32 20.24 -7.59
C HIS A 129 -1.57 20.92 -6.25
N ALA A 130 -0.57 21.00 -5.37
CA ALA A 130 -0.68 21.53 -4.01
C ALA A 130 -1.94 20.99 -3.32
N LEU A 131 -2.07 19.66 -3.29
CA LEU A 131 -3.15 18.99 -2.55
C LEU A 131 -2.98 19.26 -1.05
N PRO A 132 -4.07 19.24 -0.26
CA PRO A 132 -4.02 19.43 1.19
C PRO A 132 -3.47 18.17 1.91
N ILE A 133 -2.29 17.73 1.52
CA ILE A 133 -1.51 16.62 2.09
C ILE A 133 -0.09 17.14 2.27
N SER A 134 0.53 16.92 3.44
CA SER A 134 1.95 17.24 3.61
C SER A 134 2.79 16.30 2.74
N PRO A 135 3.58 16.83 1.77
CA PRO A 135 4.42 15.98 0.93
C PRO A 135 5.48 15.21 1.72
N GLU A 136 6.02 15.82 2.78
CA GLU A 136 7.00 15.19 3.66
C GLU A 136 6.37 14.05 4.47
N LEU A 137 5.19 14.27 5.04
CA LEU A 137 4.47 13.25 5.79
C LEU A 137 4.10 12.07 4.89
N TYR A 138 3.54 12.36 3.72
CA TYR A 138 3.23 11.34 2.72
C TYR A 138 4.46 10.51 2.36
N ALA A 139 5.60 11.17 2.09
CA ALA A 139 6.83 10.46 1.78
C ALA A 139 7.32 9.57 2.93
N GLN A 140 7.15 9.99 4.18
CA GLN A 140 7.51 9.14 5.34
C GLN A 140 6.61 7.91 5.46
N GLU A 141 5.31 8.07 5.19
CA GLU A 141 4.33 6.98 5.23
C GLU A 141 4.59 5.96 4.11
N ALA A 142 4.80 6.44 2.89
CA ALA A 142 5.20 5.63 1.74
C ALA A 142 6.52 4.86 1.99
N ASN A 143 7.57 5.56 2.46
CA ASN A 143 8.83 4.92 2.86
C ASN A 143 8.62 3.84 3.94
N SER A 144 7.71 4.08 4.90
CA SER A 144 7.43 3.13 5.97
C SER A 144 6.87 1.82 5.42
N TYR A 145 6.01 1.88 4.41
CA TYR A 145 5.44 0.68 3.78
C TYR A 145 6.45 -0.03 2.86
N LEU A 146 7.15 0.72 2.00
CA LEU A 146 8.13 0.14 1.05
C LEU A 146 9.26 -0.60 1.76
N PHE A 147 9.85 0.00 2.80
CA PHE A 147 10.93 -0.66 3.54
C PHE A 147 10.45 -1.78 4.46
N PHE A 148 9.20 -1.72 4.93
CA PHE A 148 8.58 -2.77 5.71
C PHE A 148 8.52 -4.11 4.96
N LEU A 149 8.32 -4.10 3.64
CA LEU A 149 8.28 -5.33 2.83
C LEU A 149 9.55 -6.18 2.96
N HIS A 150 10.73 -5.57 3.19
CA HIS A 150 11.95 -6.34 3.48
C HIS A 150 11.87 -7.11 4.80
N ALA A 151 11.25 -6.52 5.83
CA ALA A 151 11.06 -7.18 7.12
C ALA A 151 10.03 -8.31 7.03
N VAL A 152 8.99 -8.14 6.21
CA VAL A 152 8.03 -9.22 5.89
C VAL A 152 8.77 -10.40 5.27
N LYS A 153 9.64 -10.16 4.28
CA LYS A 153 10.46 -11.21 3.66
C LYS A 153 11.36 -11.92 4.68
N CYS A 154 11.94 -11.19 5.63
CA CYS A 154 12.80 -11.76 6.66
C CYS A 154 12.04 -12.59 7.71
N CYS A 155 10.86 -12.12 8.13
CA CYS A 155 10.15 -12.68 9.28
C CYS A 155 8.99 -13.61 8.88
N ARG A 156 8.52 -13.53 7.63
CA ARG A 156 7.24 -14.12 7.17
C ARG A 156 6.07 -13.69 8.07
N LEU A 157 6.07 -12.43 8.49
CA LEU A 157 5.04 -11.85 9.34
C LEU A 157 4.45 -10.62 8.67
N TRP A 158 3.13 -10.52 8.71
CA TRP A 158 2.42 -9.29 8.42
C TRP A 158 2.15 -8.49 9.71
N TYR A 159 1.93 -7.19 9.57
CA TYR A 159 1.52 -6.35 10.70
C TYR A 159 0.07 -6.66 11.13
N PRO A 160 -0.31 -6.41 12.40
CA PRO A 160 -1.70 -6.49 12.84
C PRO A 160 -2.60 -5.44 12.14
N PRO A 161 -3.86 -5.74 11.79
CA PRO A 161 -4.70 -4.85 10.96
C PRO A 161 -4.82 -3.39 11.41
N ASP A 162 -4.74 -3.15 12.71
CA ASP A 162 -4.84 -1.84 13.36
C ASP A 162 -3.48 -1.16 13.59
N MET A 163 -2.39 -1.80 13.14
CA MET A 163 -1.02 -1.33 13.38
C MET A 163 -0.11 -1.47 12.17
N PRO A 164 -0.41 -0.80 11.04
CA PRO A 164 0.55 -0.66 9.95
C PRO A 164 1.79 0.17 10.36
N PRO A 165 2.93 0.00 9.66
CA PRO A 165 4.18 0.67 10.01
C PRO A 165 4.10 2.20 9.94
N TYR A 166 3.30 2.74 9.01
CA TYR A 166 3.15 4.18 8.81
C TYR A 166 2.35 4.89 9.91
N ILE A 167 1.52 4.19 10.69
CA ILE A 167 0.85 4.82 11.85
C ILE A 167 1.73 4.81 13.10
N CYS A 168 2.75 3.94 13.16
CA CYS A 168 3.68 3.87 14.28
C CYS A 168 4.61 5.11 14.24
N PRO A 169 4.54 6.05 15.21
CA PRO A 169 5.31 7.28 15.15
C PRO A 169 6.82 7.04 15.16
N THR A 170 7.28 6.00 15.86
CA THR A 170 8.70 5.61 15.92
C THR A 170 9.20 5.19 14.54
N VAL A 171 8.45 4.34 13.84
CA VAL A 171 8.79 3.89 12.48
C VAL A 171 8.71 5.07 11.51
N ARG A 172 7.57 5.76 11.43
CA ARG A 172 7.35 6.85 10.48
C ARG A 172 8.35 8.00 10.64
N LYS A 173 8.62 8.46 11.87
CA LYS A 173 9.58 9.57 12.10
C LYS A 173 11.01 9.18 11.76
N ALA A 174 11.34 7.88 11.79
CA ALA A 174 12.64 7.39 11.38
C ALA A 174 12.82 7.34 9.85
N MET A 175 11.74 7.50 9.07
CA MET A 175 11.78 7.44 7.61
C MET A 175 12.18 8.77 6.97
N PRO A 176 12.82 8.71 5.78
CA PRO A 176 13.13 9.90 4.98
C PRO A 176 11.88 10.67 4.58
N LYS A 177 12.02 12.00 4.42
CA LYS A 177 10.95 12.91 3.95
C LYS A 177 10.87 13.01 2.42
N HIS A 178 11.44 12.03 1.71
CA HIS A 178 11.50 11.99 0.24
C HIS A 178 11.59 10.54 -0.26
N LEU A 179 11.16 10.33 -1.51
CA LEU A 179 11.24 9.04 -2.21
C LEU A 179 12.40 9.05 -3.22
N ARG A 180 13.64 9.11 -2.71
CA ARG A 180 14.86 9.09 -3.55
C ARG A 180 15.79 7.92 -3.22
N HIS A 181 15.44 7.12 -2.21
CA HIS A 181 16.18 5.92 -1.87
C HIS A 181 15.91 4.83 -2.90
N ASP A 182 16.82 3.87 -2.96
CA ASP A 182 16.65 2.62 -3.69
C ASP A 182 15.88 1.65 -2.79
N HIS A 183 14.56 1.52 -2.99
CA HIS A 183 13.70 0.72 -2.11
C HIS A 183 13.88 -0.79 -2.34
N THR A 184 14.58 -1.20 -3.40
CA THR A 184 14.99 -2.61 -3.59
C THR A 184 16.04 -3.05 -2.57
N LYS A 185 16.61 -2.10 -1.81
CA LYS A 185 17.53 -2.35 -0.70
C LYS A 185 16.88 -2.08 0.65
N PRO A 186 17.20 -2.88 1.67
CA PRO A 186 16.67 -2.65 3.01
C PRO A 186 17.20 -1.34 3.59
N TYR A 187 16.35 -0.64 4.35
CA TYR A 187 16.70 0.54 5.11
C TYR A 187 16.15 0.42 6.53
N LYS A 188 17.02 0.53 7.55
CA LYS A 188 16.67 0.34 8.96
C LYS A 188 15.90 -0.98 9.20
N LEU A 189 16.36 -2.08 8.61
CA LEU A 189 15.66 -3.37 8.66
C LEU A 189 15.37 -3.82 10.11
N ASP A 190 16.34 -3.66 11.01
CA ASP A 190 16.18 -4.06 12.43
C ASP A 190 15.00 -3.35 13.09
N LEU A 191 14.77 -2.06 12.79
CA LEU A 191 13.63 -1.30 13.30
C LEU A 191 12.29 -1.95 12.89
N PHE A 192 12.19 -2.42 11.65
CA PHE A 192 10.97 -3.07 11.15
C PHE A 192 10.82 -4.51 11.65
N VAL A 193 11.93 -5.23 11.83
CA VAL A 193 11.94 -6.58 12.43
C VAL A 193 11.49 -6.52 13.89
N ASP A 194 12.01 -5.57 14.67
CA ASP A 194 11.60 -5.35 16.05
C ASP A 194 10.13 -4.95 16.12
N PHE A 195 9.70 -4.01 15.27
CA PHE A 195 8.29 -3.64 15.13
C PHE A 195 7.39 -4.84 14.85
N LEU A 196 7.77 -5.74 13.94
CA LEU A 196 6.99 -6.95 13.65
C LEU A 196 6.96 -7.89 14.85
N ARG A 197 8.10 -8.13 15.51
CA ARG A 197 8.18 -9.06 16.65
C ARG A 197 7.36 -8.59 17.84
N ASP A 198 7.47 -7.32 18.19
CA ASP A 198 6.79 -6.73 19.34
C ASP A 198 5.26 -6.78 19.17
N ASN A 199 4.79 -6.52 17.96
CA ASN A 199 3.35 -6.39 17.69
C ASN A 199 2.70 -7.71 17.27
N HIS A 200 3.47 -8.68 16.75
CA HIS A 200 2.95 -10.00 16.42
C HIS A 200 2.94 -10.96 17.62
N MET A 201 3.81 -10.79 18.63
CA MET A 201 3.74 -11.56 19.87
C MET A 201 2.47 -11.27 20.69
N GLY A 202 1.93 -10.05 20.61
CA GLY A 202 0.60 -9.71 21.17
C GLY A 202 -0.56 -10.41 20.46
N TYR A 203 -0.47 -10.59 19.13
CA TYR A 203 -1.52 -11.19 18.30
C TYR A 203 -1.78 -12.68 18.62
N LYS A 204 -0.72 -13.46 18.94
CA LYS A 204 -0.87 -14.86 19.36
C LYS A 204 -1.59 -15.02 20.71
N LYS A 205 -1.57 -14.02 21.60
CA LYS A 205 -2.32 -14.08 22.88
C LYS A 205 -3.83 -13.92 22.68
N HIS A 206 -4.27 -13.20 21.65
CA HIS A 206 -5.71 -12.99 21.37
C HIS A 206 -6.36 -14.14 20.57
N LYS A 207 -5.60 -14.92 19.79
CA LYS A 207 -6.14 -16.11 19.08
C LYS A 207 -6.37 -17.34 19.97
N LYS A 208 -5.89 -17.36 21.22
CA LYS A 208 -6.12 -18.48 22.17
C LYS A 208 -7.46 -18.44 22.92
N LYS A 209 -8.40 -17.56 22.53
CA LYS A 209 -9.77 -17.57 23.03
C LYS A 209 -10.78 -17.66 21.89
N LYS A 210 -10.85 -18.82 21.24
CA LYS A 210 -12.07 -19.36 20.61
C LYS A 210 -11.98 -20.88 20.65
#